data_AF-A0A6S7BS43-F1
#
_entry.id   AF-A0A6S7BS43-F1
#
_cell.length_a   1.000
_cell.length_b   1.000
_cell.length_c   1.000
_cell.angle_alpha   90.00
_cell.angle_beta   90.00
_cell.angle_gamma   90.00
#
_symmetry.space_group_name_H-M   'P 1'
#
loop_
_entity.id
_entity.type
_entity.pdbx_description
1 polymer ?
#
loop_
_entity_poly.entity_id
_entity_poly.type
_entity_poly.pdbx_seq_one_letter_code
_entity_poly.pdbx_strand_id
1 'polypeptide(L)' 'MKTPQTLTQSPALPLSTLLPPEAVRVLQQAARTPITRADPLARVKAIEKACERVRLGNPDFFR' A
#
# COMPACT_ATOMS: atom_id res chain seq x y z
N MET A 1 -33.16 17.47 7.10
CA MET A 1 -32.36 16.36 7.65
C MET A 1 -31.42 15.88 6.53
N LYS A 2 -30.09 16.00 6.69
CA LYS A 2 -29.10 15.69 5.64
C LYS A 2 -28.81 14.19 5.64
N THR A 3 -29.02 13.52 4.51
CA THR A 3 -28.67 12.12 4.26
C THR A 3 -27.15 11.93 4.29
N PRO A 4 -26.61 10.91 4.99
CA PRO A 4 -25.18 10.62 4.94
C PRO A 4 -24.82 10.00 3.59
N GLN A 5 -23.79 10.56 2.96
CA GLN A 5 -23.29 10.13 1.66
C GLN A 5 -22.74 8.70 1.75
N THR A 6 -23.36 7.77 1.04
CA THR A 6 -22.81 6.44 0.78
C THR A 6 -21.64 6.62 -0.18
N LEU A 7 -20.41 6.67 0.35
CA LEU A 7 -19.20 6.55 -0.45
C LEU A 7 -19.27 5.20 -1.18
N THR A 8 -19.55 5.25 -2.47
CA THR A 8 -19.43 4.14 -3.41
C THR A 8 -17.99 3.61 -3.31
N GLN A 9 -17.78 2.60 -2.47
CA GLN A 9 -16.55 1.85 -2.40
C GLN A 9 -16.46 1.10 -3.74
N SER A 10 -15.66 1.63 -4.67
CA SER A 10 -15.31 0.94 -5.92
C SER A 10 -14.96 -0.52 -5.58
N PRO A 11 -15.38 -1.50 -6.39
CA PRO A 11 -15.03 -2.89 -6.14
C PRO A 11 -13.51 -3.00 -6.19
N ALA A 12 -12.89 -3.01 -5.01
CA ALA A 12 -11.46 -3.13 -4.86
C ALA A 12 -11.13 -4.55 -5.32
N LEU A 13 -10.71 -4.68 -6.58
CA LEU A 13 -10.14 -5.93 -7.07
C LEU A 13 -9.11 -6.40 -6.03
N PRO A 14 -9.13 -7.68 -5.64
CA PRO A 14 -8.25 -8.15 -4.59
C PRO A 14 -6.81 -7.87 -5.00
N LEU A 15 -5.98 -7.34 -4.09
CA LEU A 15 -4.60 -6.94 -4.40
C LEU A 15 -3.77 -8.08 -5.00
N SER A 16 -4.16 -9.34 -4.74
CA SER A 16 -3.59 -10.54 -5.35
C SER A 16 -3.79 -10.65 -6.87
N THR A 17 -4.73 -9.90 -7.45
CA THR A 17 -4.97 -9.81 -8.90
C THR A 17 -4.13 -8.73 -9.56
N LEU A 18 -3.72 -7.70 -8.82
CA LEU A 18 -3.01 -6.54 -9.35
C LEU A 18 -1.51 -6.54 -9.03
N LEU A 19 -1.13 -7.24 -7.96
CA LEU A 19 0.24 -7.29 -7.47
C LEU A 19 0.66 -8.73 -7.20
N PRO A 20 1.92 -9.09 -7.49
CA PRO A 20 2.50 -10.35 -7.08
C PRO A 20 2.35 -10.55 -5.56
N PRO A 21 2.15 -11.80 -5.08
CA PRO A 21 1.97 -12.08 -3.66
C PRO A 21 3.15 -11.57 -2.80
N GLU A 22 4.38 -11.64 -3.33
CA GLU A 22 5.56 -11.05 -2.69
C GLU A 22 5.44 -9.53 -2.49
N ALA A 23 4.99 -8.81 -3.51
CA ALA A 23 4.80 -7.36 -3.43
C ALA A 23 3.75 -6.98 -2.37
N VAL A 24 2.65 -7.74 -2.29
CA VAL A 24 1.63 -7.56 -1.25
C VAL A 24 2.21 -7.74 0.14
N ARG A 25 3.03 -8.79 0.36
CA ARG A 25 3.66 -9.04 1.67
C ARG A 25 4.60 -7.91 2.08
N VAL A 26 5.41 -7.41 1.15
CA VAL A 26 6.35 -6.31 1.41
C VAL A 26 5.60 -5.01 1.77
N LEU A 27 4.53 -4.69 1.06
CA LEU A 27 3.70 -3.51 1.35
C LEU A 27 2.94 -3.64 2.67
N GLN A 28 2.38 -4.81 2.96
CA GLN A 28 1.72 -5.09 4.25
C GLN A 28 2.70 -4.97 5.42
N GLN A 29 3.94 -5.45 5.25
CA GLN A 29 4.97 -5.30 6.27
C GLN A 29 5.34 -3.84 6.49
N ALA A 30 5.51 -3.07 5.42
CA ALA A 30 5.79 -1.64 5.51
C ALA A 30 4.66 -0.86 6.20
N ALA A 31 3.39 -1.20 5.93
CA ALA A 31 2.23 -0.60 6.58
C ALA A 31 2.17 -0.86 8.09
N ARG A 32 2.73 -1.97 8.56
CA ARG A 32 2.83 -2.32 9.99
C ARG A 32 3.96 -1.57 10.72
N THR A 33 4.76 -0.77 10.03
CA THR A 33 5.84 -0.01 10.65
C THR A 33 5.29 0.89 11.76
N PRO A 34 5.80 0.78 12.99
CA PRO A 34 5.38 1.62 14.10
C PRO A 34 5.80 3.06 13.83
N ILE A 35 4.88 3.99 14.06
CA ILE A 35 5.18 5.42 14.03
C ILE A 35 5.75 5.77 15.39
N THR A 36 6.93 6.38 15.42
CA THR A 36 7.57 6.80 16.67
C THR A 36 7.58 8.32 16.77
N ARG A 37 7.68 8.87 17.99
CA ARG A 37 7.80 10.34 18.16
C ARG A 37 9.05 10.92 17.50
N ALA A 38 10.10 10.13 17.36
CA ALA A 38 11.34 10.53 16.71
C ALA A 38 11.22 10.56 15.18
N ASP A 39 10.36 9.73 14.59
CA ASP A 39 10.12 9.71 13.14
C ASP A 39 8.61 9.53 12.85
N PRO A 40 7.85 10.64 12.81
CA PRO A 40 6.41 10.59 12.53
C PRO A 40 6.10 10.08 11.11
N LEU A 41 7.09 10.13 10.21
CA LEU A 41 6.99 9.68 8.83
C LEU A 41 7.55 8.26 8.61
N ALA A 42 7.92 7.52 9.66
CA ALA A 42 8.56 6.20 9.55
C ALA A 42 7.77 5.22 8.68
N ARG A 43 6.45 5.18 8.89
CA ARG A 43 5.57 4.31 8.11
C ARG A 43 5.48 4.74 6.66
N VAL A 44 5.39 6.04 6.40
CA VAL A 44 5.32 6.59 5.04
C VAL A 44 6.61 6.24 4.28
N LYS A 45 7.77 6.53 4.88
CA LYS A 45 9.07 6.18 4.31
C LYS A 45 9.22 4.68 4.06
N ALA A 46 8.74 3.85 4.99
CA ALA A 46 8.77 2.39 4.83
C ALA A 46 7.91 1.94 3.65
N ILE A 47 6.72 2.54 3.48
CA ILE A 47 5.82 2.25 2.36
C ILE A 47 6.44 2.71 1.03
N GLU A 48 7.01 3.91 0.96
CA GLU A 48 7.66 4.41 -0.26
C GLU A 48 8.83 3.52 -0.67
N LYS A 49 9.69 3.16 0.29
CA LYS A 49 10.81 2.24 0.05
C LYS A 49 10.33 0.86 -0.39
N ALA A 50 9.22 0.38 0.17
CA ALA A 50 8.58 -0.87 -0.26
C ALA A 50 8.06 -0.76 -1.69
N CYS A 51 7.40 0.34 -2.06
CA CYS A 51 6.94 0.60 -3.42
C CYS A 51 8.10 0.62 -4.43
N GLU A 52 9.21 1.29 -4.12
CA GLU A 52 10.41 1.29 -4.98
C GLU A 52 10.97 -0.12 -5.18
N ARG A 53 11.09 -0.91 -4.11
CA ARG A 53 11.57 -2.30 -4.20
C ARG A 53 10.64 -3.16 -5.06
N VAL A 54 9.33 -3.01 -4.88
CA VAL A 54 8.32 -3.73 -5.67
C VAL A 54 8.40 -3.35 -7.15
N ARG A 55 8.55 -2.06 -7.45
CA ARG A 55 8.71 -1.55 -8.82
C ARG A 55 9.98 -2.08 -9.49
N LEU A 56 11.11 -2.07 -8.78
CA LEU A 56 12.38 -2.59 -9.29
C LEU A 56 12.36 -4.12 -9.49
N GLY A 57 11.72 -4.85 -8.58
CA GLY A 57 11.65 -6.32 -8.63
C GLY A 57 10.62 -6.88 -9.59
N ASN A 58 9.67 -6.07 -10.07
CA ASN A 58 8.56 -6.51 -10.92
C ASN A 58 8.37 -5.56 -12.12
N PRO A 59 9.38 -5.37 -12.98
CA PRO A 59 9.32 -4.42 -14.09
C PRO A 59 8.17 -4.70 -15.06
N ASP A 60 7.82 -5.98 -15.28
CA ASP A 60 6.72 -6.38 -16.17
C ASP A 60 5.32 -5.94 -15.70
N PHE A 61 5.15 -5.66 -14.40
CA PHE A 61 3.86 -5.20 -13.84
C PHE A 61 3.68 -3.68 -13.87
N PHE A 62 4.75 -2.91 -14.09
CA PHE A 62 4.72 -1.44 -14.09
C PHE A 62 4.98 -0.83 -15.48
N ARG A 63 4.84 -1.62 -16.55
CA ARG A 63 5.07 -1.21 -17.93
C ARG A 63 3.84 -0.56 -18.56
#